data_AF-A0A1G9VPS6-F1
#
_entry.id   AF-A0A1G9VPS6-F1
#
_cell.length_a   1.000
_cell.length_b   1.000
_cell.length_c   1.000
_cell.angle_alpha   90.00
_cell.angle_beta   90.00
_cell.angle_gamma   90.00
#
_symmetry.space_group_name_H-M   'P 1'
#
loop_
_entity.id
_entity.type
_entity.pdbx_description
1 polymer ?
#
loop_
_entity_poly.entity_id
_entity_poly.type
_entity_poly.pdbx_seq_one_letter_code
_entity_poly.pdbx_strand_id
1 'polypeptide(L)'
;MPLEQEVKGILIVGFLIVMIIAIIFTLFFAIKNKQSITGYAWIFLYFIFFTVAILFGYNAISFDYNHPMASEEISLQIGFAGVAWSISMFCLVMGIYIFSRKSLI
;
A
#
# COMPACT_ATOMS: atom_id res chain seq x y z
N MET A 1 -22.39 1.52 -7.16
CA MET A 1 -22.91 2.66 -6.40
C MET A 1 -21.76 3.64 -6.24
N PRO A 2 -21.86 4.88 -6.75
CA PRO A 2 -20.77 5.85 -6.64
C PRO A 2 -20.46 6.12 -5.17
N LEU A 3 -19.18 6.19 -4.81
CA LEU A 3 -18.79 6.54 -3.45
C LEU A 3 -19.16 8.00 -3.17
N GLU A 4 -19.84 8.25 -2.05
CA GLU A 4 -20.21 9.61 -1.65
C GLU A 4 -18.97 10.47 -1.43
N GLN A 5 -19.07 11.76 -1.78
CA GLN A 5 -17.93 12.67 -1.78
C GLN A 5 -17.32 12.85 -0.39
N GLU A 6 -18.13 12.82 0.66
CA GLU A 6 -17.67 12.88 2.05
C GLU A 6 -16.89 11.61 2.44
N VAL A 7 -17.35 10.44 1.99
CA VAL A 7 -16.71 9.16 2.25
C VAL A 7 -15.36 9.05 1.52
N LYS A 8 -15.27 9.58 0.29
CA LYS A 8 -14.00 9.68 -0.47
C LYS A 8 -12.92 10.42 0.32
N GLY A 9 -13.28 11.57 0.92
CA GLY A 9 -12.36 12.39 1.70
C GLY A 9 -11.89 11.67 2.98
N ILE A 10 -12.82 11.10 3.74
CA ILE A 10 -12.50 10.37 4.98
C ILE A 10 -11.59 9.18 4.70
N LEU A 11 -11.84 8.45 3.61
CA LEU A 11 -11.06 7.27 3.21
C LEU A 11 -9.60 7.64 2.89
N ILE A 12 -9.37 8.67 2.07
CA ILE A 12 -8.02 9.14 1.75
C ILE A 12 -7.30 9.64 2.99
N VAL A 13 -7.96 10.49 3.79
CA VAL A 13 -7.34 11.10 4.97
C VAL A 13 -6.97 10.03 5.99
N GLY A 14 -7.87 9.09 6.28
CA GLY A 14 -7.61 7.98 7.19
C GLY A 14 -6.44 7.12 6.72
N PHE A 15 -6.40 6.78 5.42
CA PHE A 15 -5.30 6.04 4.84
C PHE A 15 -3.96 6.78 4.98
N LEU A 16 -3.91 8.07 4.63
CA LEU A 16 -2.70 8.90 4.71
C LEU A 16 -2.15 8.96 6.14
N ILE A 17 -3.02 9.14 7.15
CA ILE A 17 -2.61 9.18 8.56
C ILE A 17 -1.91 7.88 8.96
N VAL A 18 -2.53 6.73 8.66
CA VAL A 18 -1.97 5.42 9.01
C VAL A 18 -0.64 5.17 8.29
N MET A 19 -0.56 5.51 7.01
CA MET A 19 0.66 5.34 6.22
C MET A 19 1.82 6.21 6.73
N ILE A 20 1.55 7.48 7.04
CA ILE A 20 2.56 8.40 7.59
C ILE A 20 3.10 7.87 8.91
N ILE A 21 2.21 7.46 9.82
CA ILE A 21 2.60 6.91 11.12
C ILE A 21 3.46 5.65 10.91
N ALA A 22 3.03 4.72 10.07
CA ALA A 22 3.75 3.48 9.80
C ALA A 22 5.15 3.73 9.19
N ILE A 23 5.27 4.68 8.27
CA ILE A 23 6.56 5.07 7.67
C ILE A 23 7.47 5.71 8.73
N ILE A 24 6.96 6.63 9.56
CA ILE A 24 7.75 7.28 10.62
C ILE A 24 8.32 6.24 11.59
N PHE A 25 7.49 5.31 12.07
CA PHE A 25 7.96 4.25 12.96
C PHE A 25 9.00 3.35 12.28
N THR A 26 8.76 2.97 11.03
CA THR A 26 9.70 2.14 10.26
C THR A 26 11.05 2.84 10.09
N LEU A 27 11.06 4.13 9.76
CA LEU A 27 12.29 4.93 9.66
C LEU A 27 12.99 5.07 11.01
N PHE A 28 12.23 5.35 12.08
CA PHE A 28 12.78 5.43 13.43
C PHE A 28 13.49 4.14 13.84
N PHE A 29 12.85 2.99 13.61
CA PHE A 29 13.46 1.69 13.88
C PHE A 29 14.64 1.38 12.97
N ALA A 30 14.60 1.78 11.70
CA ALA A 30 15.70 1.60 10.76
C ALA A 30 16.97 2.37 11.18
N ILE A 31 16.81 3.61 11.66
CA ILE A 31 17.92 4.45 12.14
C ILE A 31 18.53 3.85 13.42
N LYS A 32 17.69 3.34 14.32
CA LYS A 32 18.13 2.72 15.59
C LYS A 32 18.84 1.39 15.36
N ASN A 33 18.36 0.57 14.42
CA ASN A 33 18.83 -0.81 14.20
C ASN A 33 19.53 -0.96 12.83
N LYS A 34 20.68 -0.30 12.67
CA LYS A 34 21.46 -0.29 11.42
C LYS A 34 21.83 -1.67 10.88
N GLN A 35 21.97 -2.67 11.75
CA GLN A 35 22.33 -4.02 11.30
C GLN A 35 21.23 -4.65 10.42
N SER A 36 19.97 -4.23 10.54
CA SER A 36 18.82 -4.83 9.85
C SER A 36 18.25 -3.93 8.75
N ILE A 37 19.05 -3.00 8.24
CA ILE A 37 18.60 -1.98 7.28
C ILE A 37 17.98 -2.56 6.01
N THR A 38 18.46 -3.73 5.56
CA THR A 38 17.88 -4.44 4.42
C THR A 38 16.43 -4.85 4.68
N GLY A 39 16.10 -5.34 5.87
CA GLY A 39 14.72 -5.70 6.23
C GLY A 39 13.80 -4.48 6.23
N TYR A 40 14.26 -3.36 6.77
CA TYR A 40 13.50 -2.09 6.74
C TYR A 40 13.32 -1.55 5.32
N ALA A 41 14.30 -1.73 4.43
CA ALA A 41 14.16 -1.36 3.02
C ALA A 41 13.04 -2.14 2.32
N TRP A 42 12.90 -3.44 2.61
CA TRP A 42 11.79 -4.26 2.10
C TRP A 42 10.43 -3.80 2.65
N ILE A 43 10.34 -3.44 3.93
CA ILE A 43 9.12 -2.86 4.52
C ILE A 43 8.80 -1.49 3.90
N PHE A 44 9.80 -0.67 3.62
CA PHE A 44 9.60 0.60 2.94
C PHE A 44 9.06 0.40 1.51
N LEU A 45 9.61 -0.58 0.79
CA LEU A 45 9.14 -0.96 -0.55
C LEU A 45 7.70 -1.49 -0.51
N TYR A 46 7.33 -2.25 0.52
CA TYR A 46 5.95 -2.64 0.78
C TYR A 46 5.02 -1.43 0.85
N PHE A 47 5.35 -0.40 1.64
CA PHE A 47 4.50 0.79 1.75
C PHE A 47 4.31 1.52 0.42
N ILE A 48 5.36 1.60 -0.42
CA ILE A 48 5.28 2.22 -1.74
C ILE A 48 4.28 1.44 -2.62
N PHE A 49 4.47 0.14 -2.78
CA PHE A 49 3.59 -0.67 -3.64
C PHE A 49 2.17 -0.78 -3.09
N PHE A 50 2.02 -0.84 -1.77
CA PHE A 50 0.72 -0.84 -1.14
C PHE A 50 -0.03 0.48 -1.38
N THR A 51 0.66 1.61 -1.31
CA THR A 51 0.08 2.92 -1.66
C THR A 51 -0.37 2.94 -3.11
N VAL A 52 0.45 2.44 -4.04
CA VAL A 52 0.08 2.33 -5.46
C VAL A 52 -1.17 1.45 -5.65
N ALA A 53 -1.24 0.31 -4.95
CA ALA A 53 -2.42 -0.56 -5.00
C ALA A 53 -3.68 0.15 -4.51
N ILE A 54 -3.58 0.89 -3.41
CA ILE A 54 -4.70 1.66 -2.85
C ILE A 54 -5.10 2.80 -3.78
N LEU A 55 -4.18 3.47 -4.47
CA LEU A 55 -4.51 4.49 -5.46
C LEU A 55 -5.32 3.92 -6.63
N PHE A 56 -4.92 2.76 -7.17
CA PHE A 56 -5.69 2.08 -8.21
C PHE A 56 -7.06 1.62 -7.70
N GLY A 57 -7.12 1.05 -6.50
CA GLY A 57 -8.39 0.66 -5.88
C GLY A 57 -9.31 1.85 -5.61
N TYR A 58 -8.75 2.96 -5.14
CA TYR A 58 -9.46 4.22 -4.88
C TYR A 58 -10.04 4.82 -6.17
N ASN A 59 -9.25 4.81 -7.25
CA ASN A 59 -9.73 5.26 -8.56
C ASN A 59 -10.89 4.38 -9.04
N ALA A 60 -10.81 3.07 -8.82
CA ALA A 60 -11.83 2.12 -9.29
C ALA A 60 -13.18 2.33 -8.59
N ILE A 61 -13.15 2.58 -7.27
CA ILE A 61 -14.36 2.84 -6.48
C ILE A 61 -14.90 4.28 -6.64
N SER A 62 -14.06 5.20 -7.12
CA SER A 62 -14.41 6.60 -7.30
C SER A 62 -14.89 6.96 -8.70
N PHE A 63 -14.82 6.00 -9.64
CA PHE A 63 -15.09 6.16 -11.06
C PHE A 63 -16.56 6.54 -11.35
N ASP A 64 -16.77 7.37 -12.38
CA ASP A 64 -18.11 7.78 -12.82
C ASP A 64 -18.75 6.69 -13.69
N TYR A 65 -19.89 6.19 -13.25
CA TYR A 65 -20.65 5.13 -13.90
C TYR A 65 -21.36 5.60 -15.18
N ASN A 66 -21.46 6.91 -15.43
CA ASN A 66 -22.08 7.45 -16.64
C ASN A 66 -21.16 7.39 -17.87
N HIS A 67 -19.91 6.92 -17.71
CA HIS A 67 -19.01 6.71 -18.84
C HIS A 67 -19.40 5.44 -19.63
N PRO A 68 -19.50 5.49 -20.97
CA PRO A 68 -19.95 4.37 -21.80
C PRO A 68 -19.08 3.10 -21.70
N MET A 69 -17.87 3.20 -21.12
CA MET A 69 -16.95 2.08 -20.89
C MET A 69 -16.54 1.92 -19.41
N ALA A 70 -17.36 2.40 -18.46
CA ALA A 70 -17.03 2.40 -17.03
C ALA A 70 -16.66 1.01 -16.48
N SER A 71 -17.36 -0.05 -16.90
CA SER A 71 -17.07 -1.41 -16.40
C SER A 71 -15.68 -1.91 -16.79
N GLU A 72 -15.20 -1.56 -18.00
CA GLU A 72 -13.89 -1.98 -18.48
C GLU A 72 -12.78 -1.28 -17.71
N GLU A 73 -12.86 0.05 -17.59
CA GLU A 73 -11.87 0.86 -16.87
C GLU A 73 -11.78 0.50 -15.37
N ILE A 74 -12.93 0.27 -14.72
CA ILE A 74 -12.97 -0.17 -13.32
C ILE A 74 -12.29 -1.54 -13.18
N SER A 75 -12.60 -2.49 -14.06
CA SER A 75 -12.01 -3.83 -14.01
C SER A 75 -10.49 -3.80 -14.22
N LEU A 76 -10.01 -2.93 -15.12
CA LEU A 76 -8.59 -2.72 -15.38
C LEU A 76 -7.87 -2.15 -14.15
N GLN A 77 -8.46 -1.13 -13.51
CA GLN A 77 -7.89 -0.54 -12.31
C GLN A 77 -7.85 -1.53 -11.14
N ILE A 78 -8.90 -2.34 -10.96
CA ILE A 78 -8.90 -3.43 -9.96
C ILE A 78 -7.80 -4.45 -10.27
N GLY A 79 -7.60 -4.79 -11.55
CA GLY A 79 -6.52 -5.67 -11.99
C GLY A 79 -5.13 -5.12 -11.59
N PHE A 80 -4.86 -3.84 -11.89
CA PHE A 80 -3.61 -3.20 -11.49
C PHE A 80 -3.46 -3.08 -9.97
N ALA A 81 -4.55 -2.78 -9.25
CA ALA A 81 -4.56 -2.76 -7.79
C ALA A 81 -4.16 -4.13 -7.21
N GLY A 82 -4.71 -5.23 -7.75
CA GLY A 82 -4.38 -6.59 -7.34
C GLY A 82 -2.91 -6.97 -7.61
N VAL A 83 -2.37 -6.60 -8.78
CA VAL A 83 -0.95 -6.84 -9.11
C VAL A 83 -0.04 -6.05 -8.18
N ALA A 84 -0.29 -4.76 -8.00
CA ALA A 84 0.50 -3.91 -7.10
C ALA A 84 0.42 -4.40 -5.64
N TRP A 85 -0.76 -4.82 -5.19
CA TRP A 85 -0.96 -5.42 -3.87
C TRP A 85 -0.15 -6.71 -3.71
N SER A 86 -0.15 -7.59 -4.72
CA SER A 86 0.62 -8.84 -4.68
C SER A 86 2.12 -8.59 -4.55
N ILE A 87 2.65 -7.62 -5.30
CA ILE A 87 4.06 -7.19 -5.19
C ILE A 87 4.34 -6.62 -3.79
N SER A 88 3.42 -5.84 -3.24
CA SER A 88 3.53 -5.30 -1.87
C SER A 88 3.63 -6.43 -0.84
N MET A 89 2.76 -7.44 -0.92
CA MET A 89 2.77 -8.58 -0.01
C MET A 89 4.06 -9.37 -0.07
N PHE A 90 4.61 -9.57 -1.28
CA PHE A 90 5.92 -10.18 -1.45
C PHE A 90 7.01 -9.39 -0.72
N CYS A 91 7.03 -8.06 -0.85
CA CYS A 91 7.99 -7.20 -0.16
C CYS A 91 7.85 -7.30 1.36
N LEU A 92 6.62 -7.33 1.87
CA LEU A 92 6.34 -7.48 3.29
C LEU A 92 6.88 -8.81 3.84
N VAL A 93 6.59 -9.92 3.15
CA VAL A 93 7.05 -11.26 3.54
C VAL A 93 8.58 -11.33 3.54
N MET A 94 9.24 -10.75 2.54
CA MET A 94 10.71 -10.68 2.49
C MET A 94 11.30 -9.87 3.65
N GLY A 95 10.69 -8.75 4.01
CA GLY A 95 11.08 -7.96 5.18
C GLY A 95 11.00 -8.76 6.47
N ILE A 96 9.87 -9.45 6.69
CA ILE A 96 9.65 -10.32 7.86
C ILE A 96 10.68 -11.47 7.90
N TYR A 97 10.93 -12.13 6.78
CA TYR A 97 11.91 -13.21 6.67
C TYR A 97 13.32 -12.76 7.09
N ILE A 98 13.75 -11.57 6.65
CA ILE A 98 15.06 -11.02 7.00
C ILE A 98 15.15 -10.71 8.50
N PHE A 99 14.10 -10.16 9.09
CA PHE A 99 14.07 -9.92 10.54
C PHE A 99 14.06 -11.22 11.35
N SER A 100 13.33 -12.24 10.89
CA SER A 100 13.29 -13.56 11.54
C SER A 100 14.65 -14.25 11.52
N ARG A 101 15.39 -14.22 10.40
CA ARG A 101 16.74 -14.80 10.34
C ARG A 101 17.75 -14.16 11.28
N LYS A 102 17.64 -12.85 11.51
CA LYS A 102 18.52 -12.14 12.44
C LYS A 102 18.25 -12.40 13.92
N SER A 103 17.07 -12.91 14.26
CA SER A 103 16.76 -13.30 15.65
C SER A 103 17.38 -14.65 16.03
N LEU A 104 17.87 -15.44 15.06
CA LEU A 104 18.35 -16.80 15.25
C LEU A 104 19.89 -16.93 15.22
N ILE A 105 20.61 -15.82 15.02
CA ILE A 105 22.09 -15.75 14.97
C ILE A 105 22.54 -14.77 16.04
#